data_AF-A0A3N4JCL0-F1
#
_entry.id   AF-A0A3N4JCL0-F1
#
_cell.length_a   1.000
_cell.length_b   1.000
_cell.length_c   1.000
_cell.angle_alpha   90.00
_cell.angle_beta   90.00
_cell.angle_gamma   90.00
#
_symmetry.space_group_name_H-M   'P 1'
#
loop_
_entity.id
_entity.type
_entity.pdbx_description
1 polymer ?
#
loop_
_entity_poly.entity_id
_entity_poly.type
_entity_poly.pdbx_seq_one_letter_code
_entity_poly.pdbx_strand_id
1 'polypeptide(L)'
;FLLVSLSIETILGETTISKRRKILNEMTKRQNVGDVYTATLERIKAQSGSKSRLAMDALMWISHSEIPLEPAELCEALGVELGTPDLDIENVPSMRTIVECSLGLITVDSSSSEVRLVHFTLQEYLHANPTLFHSPHSKMAEVCLTYLNF
;
A
#
# COMPACT_ATOMS: atom_id res chain seq x y z
N PHE A 1 21.14 -4.40 -0.77
CA PHE A 1 21.85 -3.11 -0.76
C PHE A 1 22.95 -2.99 -1.83
N LEU A 2 23.67 -4.05 -2.21
CA LEU A 2 24.75 -4.01 -3.22
C LEU A 2 24.37 -3.43 -4.60
N LEU A 3 23.15 -3.70 -5.09
CA LEU A 3 22.69 -3.19 -6.39
C LEU A 3 22.56 -1.66 -6.38
N VAL A 4 22.10 -1.09 -5.26
CA VAL A 4 21.92 0.36 -5.11
C VAL A 4 23.27 1.07 -5.03
N SER A 5 24.25 0.52 -4.31
CA SER A 5 25.59 1.09 -4.23
C SER A 5 26.31 1.09 -5.59
N LEU A 6 26.24 -0.02 -6.34
CA LEU A 6 26.82 -0.10 -7.69
C LEU A 6 26.14 0.88 -8.66
N SER A 7 24.82 1.08 -8.50
CA SER A 7 24.05 2.03 -9.31
C SER A 7 24.45 3.48 -9.04
N ILE A 8 24.62 3.84 -7.77
CA ILE A 8 25.10 5.17 -7.36
C ILE A 8 26.53 5.40 -7.86
N GLU A 9 27.43 4.43 -7.70
CA GLU A 9 28.81 4.53 -8.22
C GLU A 9 28.85 4.73 -9.74
N THR A 10 27.99 4.03 -10.48
CA THR A 10 27.88 4.17 -11.94
C THR A 10 27.40 5.58 -12.33
N ILE A 11 26.41 6.14 -11.62
CA ILE A 11 25.94 7.51 -11.85
C ILE A 11 27.02 8.53 -11.50
N LEU A 12 27.68 8.37 -10.34
CA LEU A 12 28.69 9.31 -9.87
C LEU A 12 29.98 9.27 -10.70
N GLY A 13 30.28 8.15 -11.35
CA GLY A 13 31.41 8.00 -12.26
C GLY A 13 31.31 8.80 -13.56
N GLU A 14 30.14 9.33 -13.92
CA GLU A 14 29.97 10.13 -15.13
C GLU A 14 30.45 11.57 -14.97
N THR A 15 31.06 12.10 -16.03
CA THR A 15 31.79 13.38 -16.01
C THR A 15 30.91 14.61 -16.19
N THR A 16 29.68 14.46 -16.70
CA THR A 16 28.77 15.60 -16.94
C THR A 16 27.38 15.35 -16.40
N ILE A 17 26.70 16.44 -16.00
CA ILE A 17 25.32 16.40 -15.50
C ILE A 17 24.37 15.75 -16.51
N SER A 18 24.57 16.01 -17.80
CA SER A 18 23.76 15.42 -18.88
C SER A 18 23.89 13.89 -18.93
N LYS A 19 25.13 13.37 -18.85
CA LYS A 19 25.38 11.92 -18.84
C LYS A 19 24.84 11.26 -17.57
N ARG A 20 24.98 11.91 -16.41
CA ARG A 20 24.38 11.44 -15.14
C ARG A 20 22.86 11.31 -15.24
N ARG A 21 22.19 12.34 -15.77
CA ARG A 21 20.73 12.31 -15.99
C ARG A 21 20.33 11.22 -16.97
N LYS A 22 21.13 10.99 -18.01
CA LYS A 22 20.87 9.92 -18.99
C LYS A 22 20.99 8.53 -18.36
N ILE A 23 22.06 8.24 -17.62
CA ILE A 23 22.23 6.96 -16.93
C ILE A 23 21.13 6.76 -15.90
N LEU A 24 20.83 7.77 -15.09
CA LEU A 24 19.70 7.72 -14.15
C LEU A 24 18.41 7.31 -14.88
N ASN A 25 18.03 8.03 -15.94
CA ASN A 25 16.82 7.72 -16.72
C ASN A 25 16.85 6.34 -17.39
N GLU A 26 18.00 5.85 -17.86
CA GLU A 26 18.10 4.50 -18.42
C GLU A 26 17.94 3.42 -17.34
N MET A 27 18.47 3.65 -16.14
CA MET A 27 18.34 2.72 -15.01
C MET A 27 16.90 2.68 -14.50
N THR A 28 16.22 3.83 -14.37
CA THR A 28 14.80 3.88 -14.01
C THR A 28 13.91 3.20 -15.06
N LYS A 29 14.31 3.20 -16.34
CA LYS A 29 13.60 2.51 -17.42
C LYS A 29 13.80 0.99 -17.43
N ARG A 30 14.99 0.50 -17.07
CA ARG A 30 15.31 -0.94 -17.08
C ARG A 30 14.67 -1.70 -15.91
N GLN A 31 14.28 -0.98 -14.87
CA GLN A 31 13.62 -1.53 -13.70
C GLN A 31 12.40 -0.67 -13.42
N ASN A 32 11.37 -0.82 -14.26
CA ASN A 32 10.10 -0.12 -14.02
C ASN A 32 9.47 -0.73 -12.77
N VAL A 33 9.76 -0.11 -11.62
CA VAL A 33 9.23 -0.49 -10.32
C VAL A 33 7.70 -0.51 -10.35
N GLY A 34 7.08 0.31 -11.21
CA GLY A 34 5.66 0.28 -11.48
C GLY A 34 5.18 -1.06 -12.04
N ASP A 35 5.92 -1.73 -12.93
CA ASP A 35 5.54 -3.05 -13.46
C ASP A 35 5.57 -4.12 -12.38
N VAL A 36 6.50 -4.02 -11.43
CA VAL A 36 6.55 -4.92 -10.26
C VAL A 36 5.33 -4.71 -9.36
N TYR A 37 4.93 -3.45 -9.14
CA TYR A 37 3.72 -3.13 -8.38
C TYR A 37 2.45 -3.60 -9.11
N THR A 38 2.34 -3.33 -10.43
CA THR A 38 1.23 -3.81 -11.25
C THR A 38 1.10 -5.33 -11.14
N ALA A 39 2.19 -6.08 -11.39
CA ALA A 39 2.18 -7.53 -11.33
C ALA A 39 1.83 -8.06 -9.92
N THR A 40 2.27 -7.38 -8.86
CA THR A 40 1.93 -7.76 -7.49
C THR A 40 0.47 -7.48 -7.17
N LEU A 41 -0.07 -6.33 -7.60
CA LEU A 41 -1.50 -6.00 -7.45
C LEU A 41 -2.39 -6.95 -8.25
N GLU A 42 -2.00 -7.35 -9.45
CA GLU A 42 -2.70 -8.39 -10.22
C GLU A 42 -2.72 -9.72 -9.49
N ARG A 43 -1.59 -10.13 -8.91
CA ARG A 43 -1.53 -11.32 -8.06
C ARG A 43 -2.40 -11.21 -6.82
N ILE A 44 -2.46 -10.04 -6.18
CA ILE A 44 -3.36 -9.79 -5.04
C ILE A 44 -4.81 -9.97 -5.48
N LYS A 45 -5.19 -9.35 -6.61
CA LYS A 45 -6.54 -9.42 -7.19
C LYS A 45 -6.95 -10.85 -7.57
N ALA A 46 -5.99 -11.67 -7.99
CA ALA A 46 -6.19 -13.08 -8.37
C ALA A 46 -6.31 -14.05 -7.17
N GLN A 47 -6.10 -13.60 -5.94
CA GLN A 47 -6.39 -14.41 -4.75
C GLN A 47 -7.90 -14.68 -4.61
N SER A 48 -8.28 -15.60 -3.71
CA SER A 48 -9.69 -15.81 -3.35
C SER A 48 -10.38 -14.49 -2.98
N GLY A 49 -11.66 -14.33 -3.36
CA GLY A 49 -12.37 -13.04 -3.27
C GLY A 49 -12.26 -12.33 -1.93
N SER A 50 -12.32 -13.05 -0.80
CA SER A 50 -12.15 -12.47 0.54
C SER A 50 -10.76 -11.90 0.79
N LYS A 51 -9.70 -12.65 0.45
CA LYS A 51 -8.29 -12.22 0.58
C LYS A 51 -7.98 -11.02 -0.33
N SER A 52 -8.47 -11.08 -1.57
CA SER A 52 -8.33 -10.00 -2.54
C SER A 52 -8.99 -8.71 -2.03
N ARG A 53 -10.26 -8.80 -1.57
CA ARG A 53 -10.97 -7.66 -0.97
C ARG A 53 -10.23 -7.09 0.23
N LEU A 54 -9.81 -7.95 1.17
CA LEU A 54 -9.11 -7.53 2.38
C LEU A 54 -7.82 -6.76 2.07
N ALA A 55 -7.00 -7.29 1.17
CA ALA A 55 -5.74 -6.66 0.81
C ALA A 55 -5.95 -5.34 0.03
N MET A 56 -6.89 -5.32 -0.92
CA MET A 56 -7.19 -4.10 -1.69
C MET A 56 -7.78 -3.00 -0.81
N ASP A 57 -8.69 -3.34 0.10
CA ASP A 57 -9.26 -2.37 1.04
C ASP A 57 -8.19 -1.86 2.02
N ALA A 58 -7.30 -2.72 2.52
CA ALA A 58 -6.18 -2.28 3.36
C ALA A 58 -5.23 -1.32 2.61
N LEU A 59 -4.88 -1.63 1.36
CA LEU A 59 -4.06 -0.74 0.52
C LEU A 59 -4.76 0.60 0.27
N MET A 60 -6.07 0.60 0.07
CA MET A 60 -6.87 1.83 -0.08
C MET A 60 -6.76 2.70 1.19
N TRP A 61 -7.06 2.12 2.36
CA TRP A 61 -7.00 2.83 3.64
C TRP A 61 -5.63 3.43 3.90
N ILE A 62 -4.56 2.63 3.80
CA ILE A 62 -3.20 3.12 4.06
C ILE A 62 -2.80 4.21 3.06
N SER A 63 -3.21 4.11 1.79
CA SER A 63 -2.80 5.09 0.78
C SER A 63 -3.59 6.40 0.81
N HIS A 64 -4.83 6.38 1.29
CA HIS A 64 -5.73 7.55 1.28
C HIS A 64 -5.95 8.18 2.66
N SER A 65 -5.34 7.63 3.72
CA SER A 65 -5.30 8.29 5.02
C SER A 65 -4.26 9.42 5.03
N GLU A 66 -4.67 10.58 5.55
CA GLU A 66 -3.79 11.76 5.73
C GLU A 66 -2.75 11.56 6.83
N ILE A 67 -3.04 10.68 7.79
CA ILE A 67 -2.20 10.36 8.94
C ILE A 67 -1.94 8.85 8.93
N PRO A 68 -0.74 8.39 9.31
CA PRO A 68 -0.49 6.97 9.48
C PRO A 68 -1.48 6.32 10.45
N LEU A 69 -1.94 5.12 10.10
CA LEU A 69 -2.89 4.36 10.91
C LEU A 69 -2.16 3.45 11.90
N GLU A 70 -2.71 3.33 13.09
CA GLU A 70 -2.36 2.26 14.01
C GLU A 70 -2.92 0.91 13.51
N PRO A 71 -2.27 -0.22 13.84
CA PRO A 71 -2.76 -1.54 13.47
C PRO A 71 -4.18 -1.82 13.92
N ALA A 72 -4.56 -1.37 15.13
CA ALA A 72 -5.90 -1.56 15.67
C ALA A 72 -6.94 -0.81 14.83
N GLU A 73 -6.69 0.46 14.52
CA GLU A 73 -7.58 1.31 13.70
C GLU A 73 -7.83 0.68 12.33
N LEU A 74 -6.77 0.21 11.65
CA LEU A 74 -6.91 -0.44 10.36
C LEU A 74 -7.68 -1.76 10.46
N CYS A 75 -7.43 -2.58 11.48
CA CYS A 75 -8.14 -3.85 11.67
C CYS A 75 -9.63 -3.60 11.89
N GLU A 76 -9.98 -2.70 12.80
CA GLU A 76 -11.37 -2.36 13.09
C GLU A 76 -12.08 -1.78 11.87
N ALA A 77 -11.46 -0.83 11.16
CA ALA A 77 -12.03 -0.24 9.95
C ALA A 77 -12.32 -1.29 8.86
N LEU A 78 -11.49 -2.33 8.75
CA LEU A 78 -11.70 -3.43 7.80
C LEU A 78 -12.72 -4.47 8.28
N GLY A 79 -13.06 -4.47 9.57
CA GLY A 79 -14.08 -5.33 10.19
C GLY A 79 -15.48 -4.71 10.25
N VAL A 80 -15.62 -3.41 10.00
CA VAL A 80 -16.93 -2.74 9.95
C VAL A 80 -17.78 -3.29 8.81
N GLU A 81 -18.99 -3.72 9.15
CA GLU A 81 -20.03 -4.07 8.18
C GLU A 81 -21.11 -3.00 8.15
N LEU A 82 -21.44 -2.50 6.96
CA LEU A 82 -22.42 -1.41 6.83
C LEU A 82 -23.83 -1.91 7.17
N GLY A 83 -24.53 -1.15 8.02
CA GLY A 83 -25.91 -1.44 8.42
C GLY A 83 -26.05 -2.43 9.59
N THR A 84 -24.94 -2.83 10.23
CA THR A 84 -24.98 -3.51 11.53
C THR A 84 -25.12 -2.50 12.66
N PRO A 85 -25.67 -2.88 13.82
CA PRO A 85 -25.79 -1.98 14.97
C PRO A 85 -24.52 -1.89 15.81
N ASP A 86 -23.59 -2.83 15.66
CA ASP A 86 -22.35 -2.93 16.42
C ASP A 86 -21.20 -3.53 15.58
N LEU A 87 -19.98 -3.38 16.08
CA LEU A 87 -18.79 -4.00 15.50
C LEU A 87 -18.71 -5.48 15.94
N ASP A 88 -18.82 -6.38 14.98
CA ASP A 88 -18.54 -7.80 15.19
C ASP A 88 -17.02 -8.03 15.31
N ILE A 89 -16.56 -8.26 16.55
CA ILE A 89 -15.15 -8.53 16.86
C ILE A 89 -14.66 -9.79 16.12
N GLU A 90 -15.54 -10.77 15.86
CA GLU A 90 -15.19 -11.98 15.12
C GLU A 90 -14.99 -11.71 13.61
N ASN A 91 -15.54 -10.60 13.11
CA ASN A 91 -15.35 -10.14 11.74
C ASN A 91 -14.10 -9.25 11.58
N VAL A 92 -13.47 -8.80 12.68
CA VAL A 92 -12.25 -7.99 12.64
C VAL A 92 -11.05 -8.84 12.21
N PRO A 93 -10.42 -8.56 11.05
CA PRO A 93 -9.27 -9.32 10.58
C PRO A 93 -8.04 -9.05 11.44
N SER A 94 -7.22 -10.08 11.67
CA SER A 94 -5.92 -9.87 12.32
C SER A 94 -4.95 -9.10 11.41
N MET A 95 -4.11 -8.26 12.01
CA MET A 95 -3.07 -7.53 11.26
C MET A 95 -2.13 -8.49 10.49
N ARG A 96 -1.85 -9.66 11.06
CA ARG A 96 -1.07 -10.70 10.40
C ARG A 96 -1.73 -11.16 9.10
N THR A 97 -3.04 -11.41 9.13
CA THR A 97 -3.82 -11.81 7.95
C THR A 97 -3.79 -10.73 6.88
N ILE A 98 -3.90 -9.45 7.25
CA ILE A 98 -3.82 -8.33 6.31
C ILE A 98 -2.44 -8.30 5.62
N VAL A 99 -1.35 -8.39 6.38
CA VAL A 99 0.02 -8.41 5.83
C VAL A 99 0.20 -9.59 4.88
N GLU A 100 -0.22 -10.80 5.28
CA GLU A 100 -0.12 -12.01 4.45
C GLU A 100 -0.92 -11.87 3.14
N CYS A 101 -2.14 -11.32 3.19
CA CYS A 101 -2.97 -11.12 2.00
C CYS A 101 -2.39 -10.04 1.07
N SER A 102 -1.62 -9.08 1.59
CA SER A 102 -1.00 -8.00 0.80
C SER A 102 0.21 -8.43 -0.05
N LEU A 103 0.64 -9.70 0.07
CA LEU A 103 1.84 -10.23 -0.61
C LEU A 103 3.11 -9.37 -0.41
N GLY A 104 3.24 -8.73 0.76
CA GLY A 104 4.40 -7.94 1.13
C GLY A 104 4.36 -6.48 0.68
N LEU A 105 3.20 -5.97 0.24
CA LEU A 105 3.02 -4.54 -0.03
C LEU A 105 2.74 -3.72 1.23
N ILE A 106 2.26 -4.36 2.30
CA ILE A 106 1.98 -3.74 3.60
C ILE A 106 2.96 -4.27 4.64
N THR A 107 3.42 -3.41 5.53
CA THR A 107 4.27 -3.75 6.68
C THR A 107 3.80 -3.00 7.94
N VAL A 108 4.16 -3.54 9.10
CA VAL A 108 4.00 -2.86 10.40
C VAL A 108 5.37 -2.43 10.88
N ASP A 109 5.52 -1.15 11.19
CA ASP A 109 6.77 -0.61 11.72
C ASP A 109 6.91 -0.98 13.20
N SER A 110 7.93 -1.77 13.53
CA SER A 110 8.20 -2.20 14.90
C SER A 110 8.62 -1.07 15.83
N SER A 111 9.04 0.08 15.30
CA SER A 111 9.55 1.21 16.09
C SER A 111 8.48 2.25 16.38
N SER A 112 7.62 2.57 15.40
CA SER A 112 6.54 3.54 15.55
C SER A 112 5.18 2.90 15.84
N SER A 113 5.06 1.58 15.73
CA SER A 113 3.77 0.85 15.85
C SER A 113 2.71 1.32 14.86
N GLU A 114 3.12 1.74 13.65
CA GLU A 114 2.22 2.21 12.59
C GLU A 114 2.19 1.22 11.41
N VAL A 115 1.05 1.12 10.74
CA VAL A 115 0.94 0.37 9.48
C VAL A 115 1.34 1.26 8.32
N ARG A 116 2.20 0.75 7.44
CA ARG A 116 2.71 1.50 6.29
C ARG A 116 2.80 0.62 5.04
N LEU A 117 2.88 1.26 3.89
CA LEU A 117 3.32 0.60 2.67
C LEU A 117 4.81 0.23 2.77
N VAL A 118 5.20 -0.86 2.13
CA VAL A 118 6.59 -1.38 2.18
C VAL A 118 7.64 -0.38 1.68
N HIS A 119 7.24 0.57 0.83
CA HIS A 119 8.12 1.61 0.32
C HIS A 119 7.33 2.86 -0.13
N PHE A 120 7.92 4.04 0.00
CA PHE A 120 7.25 5.30 -0.39
C PHE A 120 6.91 5.37 -1.89
N THR A 121 7.70 4.74 -2.76
CA THR A 121 7.39 4.71 -4.21
C THR A 121 6.14 3.90 -4.54
N LEU A 122 5.68 3.01 -3.63
CA LEU A 122 4.38 2.36 -3.78
C LEU A 122 3.24 3.37 -3.55
N GLN A 123 3.40 4.29 -2.58
CA GLN A 123 2.45 5.38 -2.36
C GLN A 123 2.30 6.25 -3.61
N GLU A 124 3.42 6.65 -4.22
CA GLU A 124 3.43 7.42 -5.47
C GLU A 124 2.76 6.65 -6.61
N TYR A 125 3.04 5.36 -6.74
CA TYR A 125 2.43 4.50 -7.75
C TYR A 125 0.90 4.40 -7.56
N LEU A 126 0.41 4.20 -6.33
CA LEU A 126 -1.03 4.11 -6.06
C LEU A 126 -1.75 5.42 -6.38
N HIS A 127 -1.16 6.57 -6.02
CA HIS A 127 -1.70 7.89 -6.36
C HIS A 127 -1.71 8.17 -7.88
N ALA A 128 -0.71 7.67 -8.60
CA ALA A 128 -0.65 7.79 -10.06
C ALA A 128 -1.71 6.91 -10.78
N ASN A 129 -2.36 5.97 -10.07
CA ASN A 129 -3.34 5.04 -10.62
C ASN A 129 -4.68 5.11 -9.86
N PRO A 130 -5.41 6.25 -9.95
CA PRO A 130 -6.63 6.47 -9.17
C PRO A 130 -7.78 5.50 -9.51
N THR A 131 -7.73 4.84 -10.67
CA THR A 131 -8.73 3.84 -11.08
C THR A 131 -8.62 2.52 -10.29
N LEU A 132 -7.57 2.33 -9.48
CA LEU A 132 -7.41 1.14 -8.62
C LEU A 132 -8.47 1.07 -7.52
N PHE A 133 -8.98 2.22 -7.06
CA PHE A 133 -9.94 2.31 -5.97
C PHE A 133 -11.14 3.15 -6.39
N HIS A 134 -12.35 2.61 -6.25
CA HIS A 134 -13.55 3.34 -6.58
C HIS A 134 -13.99 4.21 -5.39
N SER A 135 -13.96 5.54 -5.56
CA SER A 135 -14.44 6.52 -4.56
C SER A 135 -13.92 6.26 -3.14
N PRO A 136 -12.58 6.19 -2.93
CA PRO A 136 -11.98 5.72 -1.68
C PRO A 136 -12.43 6.53 -0.45
N HIS A 137 -12.40 7.87 -0.54
CA HIS A 137 -12.82 8.74 0.56
C HIS A 137 -14.30 8.58 0.91
N SER A 138 -15.18 8.34 -0.06
CA SER A 138 -16.60 8.09 0.20
C SER A 138 -16.79 6.78 0.97
N LYS A 139 -16.12 5.70 0.54
CA LYS A 139 -16.16 4.40 1.23
C LYS A 139 -15.59 4.50 2.65
N MET A 140 -14.46 5.20 2.82
CA MET A 140 -13.87 5.43 4.15
C MET A 140 -14.82 6.23 5.05
N ALA A 141 -15.45 7.29 4.53
CA ALA A 141 -16.40 8.10 5.29
C ALA A 141 -17.63 7.29 5.73
N GLU A 142 -18.19 6.44 4.85
CA GLU A 142 -19.29 5.54 5.21
C GLU A 142 -18.91 4.61 6.37
N VAL A 143 -17.73 3.99 6.30
CA VAL A 143 -17.22 3.10 7.36
C VAL A 143 -17.02 3.87 8.68
N CYS A 144 -16.38 5.05 8.64
CA CYS A 144 -16.20 5.87 9.84
C CYS A 144 -17.54 6.30 10.45
N LEU A 145 -18.51 6.70 9.63
CA LEU A 145 -19.83 7.08 10.10
C LEU A 145 -20.57 5.90 10.72
N THR A 146 -20.46 4.69 10.14
CA THR A 146 -21.03 3.48 10.74
C THR A 146 -20.36 3.19 12.09
N TYR A 147 -19.03 3.21 12.16
CA TYR A 147 -18.29 2.97 13.39
C TYR A 147 -18.66 3.95 14.52
N LEU A 148 -18.80 5.24 14.20
CA LEU A 148 -19.19 6.27 15.17
C LEU A 148 -20.65 6.19 15.63
N ASN A 149 -21.49 5.41 14.94
CA ASN A 149 -22.89 5.19 15.29
C ASN A 149 -23.14 3.87 16.02
N PHE A 150 -22.10 3.07 16.28
CA PHE A 150 -22.14 1.95 17.22
C PHE A 150 -22.17 2.46 18.68
#